data_AF-A0A1I6I7T5-F1
#
_entry.id   AF-A0A1I6I7T5-F1
#
_cell.length_a   1.000
_cell.length_b   1.000
_cell.length_c   1.000
_cell.angle_alpha   90.00
_cell.angle_beta   90.00
_cell.angle_gamma   90.00
#
_symmetry.space_group_name_H-M   'P 1'
#
loop_
_entity.id
_entity.type
_entity.pdbx_description
1 polymer ?
#
loop_
_entity_poly.entity_id
_entity_poly.type
_entity_poly.pdbx_seq_one_letter_code
_entity_poly.pdbx_strand_id
1 'polypeptide(L)'
;MQPVRIRRIRGQGMTEYIIIVALIAVAAIGVYRLFGDTVRTQMAGLAQELSGESGKKARDAAKTSAADAEKQATTKKDLSNYYDGNQK
;
A
#
# COMPACT_ATOMS: atom_id res chain seq x y z
N MET A 1 39.18 -25.55 39.49
CA MET A 1 38.02 -25.31 38.60
C MET A 1 38.54 -24.75 37.30
N GLN A 2 38.36 -25.44 36.18
CA GLN A 2 38.87 -24.98 34.87
C GLN A 2 37.81 -24.10 34.17
N PRO A 3 38.19 -22.98 33.52
CA PRO A 3 37.23 -22.14 32.82
C PRO A 3 36.79 -22.78 31.51
N VAL A 4 35.47 -22.93 31.33
CA VAL A 4 34.84 -23.35 30.09
C VAL A 4 35.09 -22.28 29.02
N ARG A 5 35.87 -22.61 27.98
CA ARG A 5 36.07 -21.71 26.84
C ARG A 5 34.92 -21.86 25.85
N ILE A 6 34.05 -20.85 25.77
CA ILE A 6 33.02 -20.76 24.72
C ILE A 6 33.72 -20.56 23.37
N ARG A 7 33.64 -21.57 22.51
CA ARG A 7 34.24 -21.56 21.17
C ARG A 7 33.42 -20.61 20.28
N ARG A 8 33.95 -19.43 19.93
CA ARG A 8 33.34 -18.58 18.90
C ARG A 8 33.50 -19.28 17.55
N ILE A 9 32.38 -19.68 16.96
CA ILE A 9 32.34 -20.36 15.65
C ILE A 9 32.69 -19.33 14.57
N ARG A 10 33.88 -19.45 13.98
CA ARG A 10 34.25 -18.68 12.78
C ARG A 10 33.54 -19.30 11.58
N GLY A 11 32.54 -18.58 11.08
CA GLY A 11 31.66 -19.02 9.99
C GLY A 11 30.20 -18.60 10.19
N GLN A 12 29.79 -18.30 11.43
CA GLN A 12 28.41 -17.97 11.78
C GLN A 12 27.94 -16.61 11.24
N GLY A 13 28.85 -15.66 10.97
CA GLY A 13 28.48 -14.33 10.50
C GLY A 13 28.18 -14.24 9.00
N MET A 14 28.99 -14.85 8.13
CA MET A 14 28.92 -14.59 6.68
C MET A 14 27.59 -15.03 6.06
N THR A 15 27.11 -16.22 6.40
CA THR A 15 25.82 -16.73 5.89
C THR A 15 24.64 -15.99 6.51
N GLU A 16 24.72 -15.61 7.78
CA GLU A 16 23.67 -14.86 8.48
C GLU A 16 23.52 -13.45 7.89
N TYR A 17 24.63 -12.77 7.61
CA TYR A 17 24.62 -11.47 6.91
C TYR A 17 24.05 -11.59 5.50
N ILE A 18 24.40 -12.63 4.74
CA ILE A 18 23.85 -12.85 3.39
C ILE A 18 22.33 -13.03 3.45
N ILE A 19 21.82 -13.79 4.44
CA ILE A 19 20.38 -14.00 4.62
C ILE A 19 19.69 -12.68 4.97
N ILE A 20 20.21 -11.90 5.92
CA ILE A 20 19.64 -10.61 6.32
C ILE A 20 19.62 -9.63 5.12
N VAL A 21 20.71 -9.56 4.35
CA VAL A 21 20.78 -8.71 3.16
C VAL A 21 19.77 -9.13 2.10
N ALA A 22 19.62 -10.43 1.85
CA ALA A 22 18.62 -10.94 0.92
C ALA A 22 17.19 -10.56 1.33
N LEU A 23 16.86 -10.65 2.62
CA LEU A 23 15.55 -10.25 3.15
C LEU A 23 15.29 -8.75 3.00
N ILE A 24 16.29 -7.91 3.30
CA ILE A 24 16.20 -6.45 3.11
C ILE A 24 16.00 -6.11 1.62
N ALA A 25 16.72 -6.77 0.71
CA ALA A 25 16.60 -6.53 -0.73
C ALA A 25 15.20 -6.85 -1.25
N VAL A 26 14.62 -7.99 -0.84
CA VAL A 26 13.24 -8.36 -1.22
C VAL A 26 12.23 -7.36 -0.67
N ALA A 27 12.36 -6.96 0.60
CA ALA A 27 11.49 -5.95 1.20
C ALA A 27 11.61 -4.59 0.48
N ALA A 28 12.83 -4.18 0.12
CA ALA A 28 13.09 -2.93 -0.58
C ALA A 28 12.42 -2.88 -1.96
N ILE A 29 12.42 -3.98 -2.74
CA ILE A 29 11.73 -4.02 -4.03
C ILE A 29 10.23 -3.72 -3.87
N GLY A 30 9.59 -4.28 -2.83
CA GLY A 30 8.18 -4.02 -2.52
C GLY A 30 7.92 -2.56 -2.14
N VAL A 31 8.75 -2.01 -1.24
CA VAL A 31 8.65 -0.61 -0.81
C VAL A 31 8.88 0.35 -1.97
N TYR A 32 9.90 0.14 -2.81
CA TYR A 32 10.19 1.01 -3.94
C TYR A 32 9.06 1.05 -4.98
N ARG A 33 8.37 -0.06 -5.21
CA ARG A 33 7.19 -0.10 -6.09
C ARG A 33 6.04 0.72 -5.51
N LEU A 34 5.65 0.43 -4.26
CA LEU A 34 4.54 1.09 -3.60
C LEU A 34 4.80 2.59 -3.36
N PHE A 35 6.01 2.93 -2.92
CA PHE A 35 6.41 4.31 -2.65
C PHE A 35 6.62 5.09 -3.95
N GLY A 36 7.14 4.45 -5.01
CA GLY A 36 7.25 5.05 -6.34
C GLY A 36 5.89 5.45 -6.92
N ASP A 37 4.90 4.57 -6.85
CA ASP A 37 3.53 4.87 -7.29
C ASP A 37 2.87 5.96 -6.44
N THR A 38 3.09 5.94 -5.12
CA THR A 38 2.55 6.95 -4.19
C THR A 38 3.15 8.33 -4.45
N VAL A 39 4.48 8.42 -4.55
CA VAL A 39 5.19 9.68 -4.84
C VAL A 39 4.79 10.21 -6.21
N ARG A 40 4.69 9.34 -7.23
CA ARG A 40 4.22 9.74 -8.57
C ARG A 40 2.79 10.27 -8.54
N THR A 41 1.90 9.62 -7.80
CA THR A 41 0.49 10.04 -7.67
C THR A 41 0.38 11.39 -6.96
N GLN A 42 1.15 11.60 -5.89
CA GLN A 42 1.20 12.87 -5.18
C GLN A 42 1.81 13.98 -6.05
N MET A 43 2.89 13.70 -6.77
CA MET A 43 3.50 14.64 -7.71
C MET A 43 2.58 14.95 -8.89
N ALA A 44 1.81 13.98 -9.37
CA ALA A 44 0.79 14.21 -10.38
C ALA A 44 -0.34 15.11 -9.85
N GLY A 45 -0.79 14.90 -8.60
CA GLY A 45 -1.77 15.77 -7.94
C GLY A 45 -1.25 17.20 -7.75
N LEU A 46 -0.01 17.34 -7.30
CA LEU A 46 0.67 18.64 -7.16
C LEU A 46 0.89 19.32 -8.51
N ALA A 47 1.27 18.58 -9.56
CA ALA A 47 1.40 19.11 -10.91
C ALA A 47 0.04 19.51 -11.50
N GLN A 48 -1.03 18.77 -11.19
CA GLN A 48 -2.41 19.12 -11.53
C GLN A 48 -2.86 20.39 -10.81
N GLU A 49 -2.45 20.59 -9.56
CA GLU A 49 -2.70 21.79 -8.76
C GLU A 49 -1.91 22.99 -9.30
N LEU A 50 -0.63 22.79 -9.57
CA LEU A 50 0.27 23.82 -10.09
C LEU A 50 -0.11 24.24 -11.52
N SER A 51 -0.63 23.32 -12.33
CA SER A 51 -1.17 23.62 -13.67
C SER A 51 -2.58 24.24 -13.65
N GLY A 52 -3.18 24.43 -12.47
CA GLY A 52 -4.49 25.08 -12.31
C GLY A 52 -5.71 24.19 -12.61
N GLU A 53 -5.51 22.89 -12.84
CA GLU A 53 -6.53 21.92 -13.28
C GLU A 53 -7.12 21.05 -12.15
N SER A 54 -6.61 21.14 -10.92
CA SER A 54 -6.92 20.20 -9.83
C SER A 54 -8.30 20.35 -9.18
N GLY A 55 -8.96 21.51 -9.31
CA GLY A 55 -10.23 21.72 -8.64
C GLY A 55 -11.37 20.90 -9.26
N LYS A 56 -11.39 20.76 -10.58
CA LYS A 56 -12.54 20.22 -11.32
C LYS A 56 -12.62 18.70 -11.21
N LYS A 57 -11.54 17.99 -11.55
CA LYS A 57 -11.51 16.51 -11.50
C LYS A 57 -11.71 15.95 -10.09
N ALA A 58 -11.10 16.57 -9.07
CA ALA A 58 -11.28 16.15 -7.68
C ALA A 58 -12.72 16.41 -7.21
N ARG A 59 -13.32 17.54 -7.60
CA ARG A 59 -14.73 17.83 -7.32
C ARG A 59 -15.67 16.88 -8.07
N ASP A 60 -15.39 16.56 -9.32
CA ASP A 60 -16.22 15.67 -10.13
C ASP A 60 -16.16 14.22 -9.62
N ALA A 61 -14.97 13.77 -9.20
CA ALA A 61 -14.80 12.48 -8.51
C ALA A 61 -15.54 12.47 -7.18
N ALA A 62 -15.42 13.52 -6.36
CA ALA A 62 -16.15 13.64 -5.10
C ALA A 62 -17.67 13.65 -5.31
N LYS A 63 -18.15 14.33 -6.36
CA LYS A 63 -19.57 14.40 -6.72
C LYS A 63 -20.11 13.06 -7.21
N THR A 64 -19.30 12.30 -7.94
CA THR A 64 -19.64 10.94 -8.39
C THR A 64 -19.75 9.99 -7.21
N SER A 65 -18.75 10.00 -6.31
CA SER A 65 -18.78 9.18 -5.09
C SER A 65 -19.95 9.52 -4.17
N ALA A 66 -20.30 10.82 -4.04
CA ALA A 66 -21.47 11.26 -3.29
C ALA A 66 -22.78 10.73 -3.91
N ALA A 67 -22.93 10.82 -5.22
CA ALA A 67 -24.11 10.31 -5.93
C ALA A 67 -24.24 8.78 -5.80
N ASP A 68 -23.14 8.04 -5.85
CA ASP A 68 -23.15 6.58 -5.65
C ASP A 68 -23.48 6.20 -4.21
N ALA A 69 -23.00 6.96 -3.23
CA ALA A 69 -23.35 6.77 -1.82
C ALA A 69 -24.83 7.05 -1.55
N GLU A 70 -25.41 8.11 -2.14
CA GLU A 70 -26.85 8.39 -2.06
C GLU A 70 -27.70 7.27 -2.68
N LYS A 71 -27.29 6.74 -3.84
CA LYS A 71 -27.95 5.58 -4.47
C LYS A 71 -27.89 4.34 -3.58
N GLN A 72 -26.74 4.07 -2.96
CA GLN A 72 -26.60 2.94 -2.05
C GLN A 72 -27.42 3.12 -0.77
N ALA A 73 -27.48 4.34 -0.23
CA ALA A 73 -28.28 4.65 0.95
C ALA A 73 -29.79 4.54 0.70
N THR A 74 -30.24 4.85 -0.51
CA THR A 74 -31.65 4.71 -0.93
C THR A 74 -32.00 3.29 -1.39
N THR A 75 -31.00 2.45 -1.65
CA THR A 75 -31.20 1.03 -1.97
C THR A 75 -31.44 0.25 -0.67
N LYS A 76 -32.70 -0.10 -0.39
CA LYS A 76 -33.07 -0.93 0.76
C LYS A 76 -32.38 -2.29 0.67
N LYS A 77 -31.51 -2.63 1.61
CA LYS A 77 -30.82 -3.93 1.67
C LYS A 77 -31.66 -4.89 2.53
N ASP A 78 -32.27 -5.89 1.91
CA ASP A 78 -33.06 -6.93 2.56
C ASP A 78 -32.48 -8.31 2.20
N LEU A 79 -32.79 -9.37 2.96
CA LEU A 79 -32.28 -10.73 2.64
C LEU A 79 -32.66 -11.20 1.23
N SER A 80 -33.71 -10.63 0.64
CA SER A 80 -34.14 -10.90 -0.74
C SER A 80 -33.19 -10.35 -1.82
N ASN A 81 -32.35 -9.35 -1.52
CA ASN A 81 -31.41 -8.74 -2.48
C ASN A 81 -29.94 -8.81 -2.04
N TYR A 82 -29.63 -9.70 -1.09
CA TYR A 82 -28.28 -9.93 -0.57
C TYR A 82 -27.29 -10.35 -1.69
N TYR A 83 -27.77 -11.11 -2.68
CA TYR A 83 -26.95 -11.59 -3.79
C TYR A 83 -26.71 -10.53 -4.89
N ASP A 84 -27.56 -9.51 -5.01
CA ASP A 84 -27.46 -8.50 -6.06
C ASP A 84 -26.42 -7.41 -5.73
N GLY A 85 -26.16 -7.18 -4.45
CA GLY A 85 -25.20 -6.17 -3.99
C GLY A 85 -23.73 -6.59 -4.04
N ASN A 86 -23.44 -7.87 -4.31
CA ASN A 86 -22.09 -8.44 -4.27
C ASN A 86 -21.56 -8.84 -5.66
N GLN A 87 -22.22 -8.40 -6.73
CA GLN A 87 -21.74 -8.54 -8.11
C GLN A 87 -20.94 -7.31 -8.51
N LYS A 88 -19.68 -7.25 -8.08
CA LYS A 88 -18.64 -6.45 -8.72
C LYS A 88 -17.40 -7.30 -8.96
#